data_AF-A0A7N2MHY1-F1
#
_entry.id   AF-A0A7N2MHY1-F1
#
_cell.length_a   1.000
_cell.length_b   1.000
_cell.length_c   1.000
_cell.angle_alpha   90.00
_cell.angle_beta   90.00
_cell.angle_gamma   90.00
#
_symmetry.space_group_name_H-M   'P 1'
#
loop_
_entity.id
_entity.type
_entity.pdbx_description
1 polymer ?
#
loop_
_entity_poly.entity_id
_entity_poly.type
_entity_poly.pdbx_seq_one_letter_code
_entity_poly.pdbx_strand_id
1 'polypeptide(L)'
;MGELFNKENVESTQLLYDLSSCFKLGFMAANLAIVEATLDESDTKSDNNNRGNKIHVIDFDIGQGGGQYVYLLQALAARQNGKPFIVKITTVAADNSSQERLTKAGNALTQEAKKVGNQYPEEGNTYISILHKMKVELAPVKQMMIITKKQDRIKSNDSQTGELTRESLGCEPDESLVLNFAFKLYRVADESVSTDNPRDELLRRVKGLGPRVVILVEQEMNTNMAPFMVRVTETCSYYGALFDSFEATMSRDNSKQVNIEVGLSWKLANSVACEGRDRVERCEVFGKWQARMGMARFELKSLSQNVFETLKAKLSAVNRVNTGLTVTDQNGGVCIGWMGLTITVASAWR
;
A
#
# COMPACT_ATOMS: atom_id res chain seq x y z
N MET A 1 25.38 -15.97 -6.37
CA MET A 1 24.54 -14.86 -5.85
C MET A 1 23.09 -14.92 -6.36
N GLY A 2 22.57 -16.12 -6.71
CA GLY A 2 21.19 -16.32 -7.17
C GLY A 2 20.18 -16.64 -6.06
N GLU A 3 20.56 -16.46 -4.79
CA GLU A 3 19.74 -16.78 -3.60
C GLU A 3 19.33 -15.55 -2.80
N LEU A 4 19.27 -14.36 -3.42
CA LEU A 4 18.84 -13.15 -2.73
C LEU A 4 17.31 -13.01 -2.60
N PHE A 5 16.53 -13.94 -3.15
CA PHE A 5 15.06 -13.92 -3.03
C PHE A 5 14.56 -15.18 -2.29
N ASN A 6 14.94 -15.30 -1.01
CA ASN A 6 14.42 -16.38 -0.16
C ASN A 6 13.05 -15.97 0.44
N LYS A 7 12.18 -16.95 0.70
CA LYS A 7 10.86 -16.77 1.34
C LYS A 7 10.97 -15.99 2.67
N GLU A 8 12.07 -16.21 3.39
CA GLU A 8 12.42 -15.53 4.64
C GLU A 8 12.54 -14.00 4.49
N ASN A 9 13.02 -13.50 3.34
CA ASN A 9 13.14 -12.05 3.10
C ASN A 9 11.77 -11.39 2.93
N VAL A 10 10.82 -12.11 2.33
CA VAL A 10 9.43 -11.64 2.15
C VAL A 10 8.72 -11.60 3.51
N GLU A 11 8.89 -12.63 4.33
CA GLU A 11 8.34 -12.68 5.70
C GLU A 11 8.94 -11.59 6.59
N SER A 12 10.25 -11.39 6.54
CA SER A 12 10.96 -10.34 7.30
C SER A 12 10.56 -8.94 6.87
N THR A 13 10.41 -8.69 5.56
CA THR A 13 9.92 -7.40 5.04
C THR A 13 8.47 -7.14 5.46
N GLN A 14 7.63 -8.17 5.47
CA GLN A 14 6.26 -8.01 5.95
C GLN A 14 6.24 -7.66 7.45
N LEU A 15 7.05 -8.35 8.25
CA LEU A 15 7.15 -8.10 9.68
C LEU A 15 7.64 -6.66 9.97
N LEU A 16 8.57 -6.16 9.17
CA LEU A 16 9.02 -4.77 9.17
C LEU A 16 7.84 -3.79 8.98
N TYR A 17 7.01 -4.01 7.97
CA TYR A 17 5.82 -3.18 7.70
C TYR A 17 4.76 -3.31 8.81
N ASP A 18 4.57 -4.51 9.35
CA ASP A 18 3.56 -4.81 10.36
C ASP A 18 3.98 -4.40 11.77
N LEU A 19 5.24 -4.08 12.03
CA LEU A 19 5.73 -3.71 13.36
C LEU A 19 6.22 -2.28 13.45
N SER A 20 6.88 -1.74 12.41
CA SER A 20 7.36 -0.36 12.42
C SER A 20 6.22 0.65 12.48
N SER A 21 6.31 1.58 13.43
CA SER A 21 5.41 2.74 13.48
C SER A 21 5.52 3.61 12.22
N CYS A 22 6.71 3.72 11.62
CA CYS A 22 6.94 4.53 10.42
C CYS A 22 6.14 4.01 9.21
N PHE A 23 6.02 2.69 9.07
CA PHE A 23 5.26 2.07 7.97
C PHE A 23 3.76 1.95 8.29
N LYS A 24 3.41 1.60 9.53
CA LYS A 24 2.01 1.56 10.00
C LYS A 24 1.28 2.87 9.80
N LEU A 25 1.90 3.98 10.17
CA LEU A 25 1.30 5.31 10.00
C LEU A 25 1.10 5.65 8.51
N GLY A 26 1.97 5.16 7.61
CA GLY A 26 1.77 5.24 6.17
C GLY A 26 0.52 4.50 5.69
N PHE A 27 0.31 3.25 6.14
CA PHE A 27 -0.92 2.51 5.84
C PHE A 27 -2.17 3.17 6.43
N MET A 28 -2.07 3.72 7.64
CA MET A 28 -3.18 4.48 8.24
C MET A 28 -3.51 5.72 7.41
N ALA A 29 -2.51 6.47 6.98
CA ALA A 29 -2.69 7.64 6.12
C ALA A 29 -3.37 7.26 4.79
N ALA A 30 -2.91 6.17 4.15
CA ALA A 30 -3.54 5.59 2.97
C ALA A 30 -5.03 5.29 3.18
N ASN A 31 -5.36 4.60 4.27
CA ASN A 31 -6.74 4.24 4.56
C ASN A 31 -7.63 5.44 4.88
N LEU A 32 -7.11 6.44 5.60
CA LEU A 32 -7.82 7.70 5.84
C LEU A 32 -8.06 8.47 4.53
N ALA A 33 -7.09 8.44 3.61
CA ALA A 33 -7.23 9.02 2.28
C ALA A 33 -8.28 8.29 1.42
N ILE A 34 -8.31 6.95 1.47
CA ILE A 34 -9.38 6.15 0.86
C ILE A 34 -10.73 6.55 1.45
N VAL A 35 -10.78 6.65 2.78
CA VAL A 35 -12.00 7.04 3.48
C VAL A 35 -12.46 8.41 2.99
N GLU A 36 -11.61 9.42 3.02
CA GLU A 36 -11.95 10.78 2.58
C GLU A 36 -12.37 10.82 1.11
N ALA A 37 -11.64 10.14 0.22
CA ALA A 37 -11.94 10.14 -1.20
C ALA A 37 -13.27 9.44 -1.51
N THR A 38 -13.67 8.45 -0.71
CA THR A 38 -14.93 7.70 -0.87
C THR A 38 -16.07 8.20 0.01
N LEU A 39 -15.91 9.36 0.65
CA LEU A 39 -17.07 10.07 1.22
C LEU A 39 -17.93 10.57 0.05
N ASP A 40 -19.25 10.38 0.17
CA ASP A 40 -20.23 10.95 -0.75
C ASP A 40 -20.00 12.47 -0.82
N GLU A 41 -19.70 13.00 -2.01
CA GLU A 41 -19.96 14.41 -2.29
C GLU A 41 -21.49 14.54 -2.33
N SER A 42 -22.11 14.79 -1.18
CA SER A 42 -23.56 14.90 -1.08
C SER A 42 -24.11 16.02 -1.99
N ASP A 43 -25.22 15.72 -2.67
CA ASP A 43 -26.29 16.67 -3.01
C ASP A 43 -26.04 17.74 -4.08
N THR A 44 -25.72 17.35 -5.33
CA THR A 44 -26.10 18.21 -6.46
C THR A 44 -27.02 17.62 -7.49
N LYS A 45 -27.26 16.30 -7.57
CA LYS A 45 -28.34 15.76 -8.41
C LYS A 45 -28.96 14.50 -7.80
N SER A 46 -30.28 14.59 -7.62
CA SER A 46 -31.25 13.54 -7.32
C SER A 46 -31.06 12.31 -8.22
N ASP A 47 -30.16 11.41 -7.86
CA ASP A 47 -30.19 10.03 -8.33
C ASP A 47 -30.22 9.11 -7.11
N ASN A 48 -31.31 8.36 -6.98
CA ASN A 48 -31.60 7.33 -5.96
C ASN A 48 -30.61 6.14 -5.94
N ASN A 49 -29.41 6.29 -6.51
CA ASN A 49 -28.44 5.22 -6.63
C ASN A 49 -27.35 5.33 -5.56
N ASN A 50 -27.14 4.22 -4.87
CA ASN A 50 -26.24 3.96 -3.74
C ASN A 50 -24.73 4.08 -4.09
N ARG A 51 -24.37 4.99 -5.00
CA ARG A 51 -23.15 5.00 -5.84
C ARG A 51 -21.84 5.35 -5.11
N GLY A 52 -21.90 5.68 -3.81
CA GLY A 52 -20.72 5.87 -2.95
C GLY A 52 -20.58 4.88 -1.80
N ASN A 53 -21.55 3.96 -1.65
CA ASN A 53 -21.52 2.96 -0.58
C ASN A 53 -20.81 1.66 -0.97
N LYS A 54 -20.51 1.45 -2.26
CA LYS A 54 -19.68 0.33 -2.73
C LYS A 54 -18.27 0.83 -3.03
N ILE A 55 -17.28 0.30 -2.34
CA ILE A 55 -15.86 0.61 -2.52
C ILE A 55 -15.17 -0.65 -3.04
N HIS A 56 -14.44 -0.52 -4.15
CA HIS A 56 -13.63 -1.60 -4.68
C HIS A 56 -12.17 -1.19 -4.65
N VAL A 57 -11.40 -1.80 -3.75
CA VAL A 57 -9.96 -1.58 -3.64
C VAL A 57 -9.22 -2.66 -4.43
N ILE A 58 -8.39 -2.23 -5.36
CA ILE A 58 -7.40 -3.11 -6.00
C ILE A 58 -6.05 -2.90 -5.33
N ASP A 59 -5.49 -3.98 -4.80
CA ASP A 59 -4.18 -3.99 -4.15
C ASP A 59 -3.21 -4.92 -4.88
N PHE A 60 -2.09 -4.36 -5.31
CA PHE A 60 -1.07 -5.11 -6.04
C PHE A 60 -0.14 -5.94 -5.12
N ASP A 61 -0.25 -5.78 -3.79
CA ASP A 61 0.42 -6.60 -2.78
C ASP A 61 -0.22 -6.46 -1.39
N ILE A 62 -1.26 -7.24 -1.10
CA ILE A 62 -1.97 -7.20 0.21
C ILE A 62 -1.12 -7.69 1.41
N GLY A 63 0.14 -8.06 1.20
CA GLY A 63 1.02 -8.60 2.24
C GLY A 63 0.57 -9.97 2.76
N GLN A 64 1.04 -10.39 3.94
CA GLN A 64 0.73 -11.72 4.48
C GLN A 64 -0.60 -11.85 5.22
N GLY A 65 -1.28 -10.74 5.53
CA GLY A 65 -2.50 -10.78 6.33
C GLY A 65 -3.52 -9.67 6.04
N GLY A 66 -3.28 -8.81 5.04
CA GLY A 66 -4.17 -7.68 4.77
C GLY A 66 -4.31 -6.71 5.95
N GLY A 67 -3.33 -6.66 6.85
CA GLY A 67 -3.40 -5.88 8.10
C GLY A 67 -3.72 -4.39 7.88
N GLN A 68 -3.27 -3.81 6.76
CA GLN A 68 -3.69 -2.47 6.33
C GLN A 68 -5.22 -2.33 6.35
N TYR A 69 -5.95 -3.29 5.81
CA TYR A 69 -7.39 -3.19 5.62
C TYR A 69 -8.21 -3.36 6.89
N VAL A 70 -7.64 -3.93 7.95
CA VAL A 70 -8.27 -3.92 9.29
C VAL A 70 -8.55 -2.49 9.72
N TYR A 71 -7.57 -1.59 9.54
CA TYR A 71 -7.74 -0.19 9.88
C TYR A 71 -8.72 0.52 8.94
N LEU A 72 -8.75 0.18 7.65
CA LEU A 72 -9.76 0.69 6.73
C LEU A 72 -11.18 0.33 7.20
N LEU A 73 -11.41 -0.94 7.57
CA LEU A 73 -12.71 -1.40 8.05
C LEU A 73 -13.15 -0.67 9.32
N GLN A 74 -12.23 -0.48 10.27
CA GLN A 74 -12.50 0.28 11.50
C GLN A 74 -12.81 1.75 11.20
N ALA A 75 -12.04 2.40 10.32
CA ALA A 75 -12.26 3.80 9.95
C ALA A 75 -13.57 4.02 9.19
N LEU A 76 -13.96 3.06 8.32
CA LEU A 76 -15.25 3.08 7.62
C LEU A 76 -16.42 2.90 8.59
N ALA A 77 -16.30 1.99 9.56
CA ALA A 77 -17.35 1.74 10.56
C ALA A 77 -17.54 2.89 11.55
N ALA A 78 -16.47 3.64 11.86
CA ALA A 78 -16.54 4.82 12.71
C ALA A 78 -17.13 6.07 12.01
N ARG A 79 -17.52 5.99 10.73
CA ARG A 79 -18.13 7.12 10.01
C ARG A 79 -19.48 7.47 10.62
N GLN A 80 -19.67 8.75 10.95
CA GLN A 80 -20.90 9.28 11.54
C GLN A 80 -22.08 9.43 10.54
N ASN A 81 -22.00 8.84 9.34
CA ASN A 81 -23.03 9.00 8.31
C ASN A 81 -24.11 7.89 8.34
N GLY A 82 -23.96 6.86 9.17
CA GLY A 82 -24.92 5.76 9.35
C GLY A 82 -25.19 4.91 8.10
N LYS A 83 -24.53 5.15 6.96
CA LYS A 83 -24.80 4.44 5.71
C LYS A 83 -24.01 3.13 5.67
N PRO A 84 -24.66 1.98 5.38
CA PRO A 84 -23.95 0.73 5.21
C PRO A 84 -23.04 0.78 3.98
N PHE A 85 -21.83 0.27 4.12
CA PHE A 85 -20.84 0.20 3.04
C PHE A 85 -20.52 -1.25 2.66
N ILE A 86 -20.14 -1.44 1.40
CA ILE A 86 -19.66 -2.70 0.84
C ILE A 86 -18.22 -2.46 0.42
N VAL A 87 -17.29 -3.24 0.96
CA VAL A 87 -15.89 -3.22 0.52
C VAL A 87 -15.59 -4.50 -0.22
N LYS A 88 -15.21 -4.37 -1.49
CA LYS A 88 -14.57 -5.42 -2.29
C LYS A 88 -13.07 -5.13 -2.32
N ILE A 89 -12.25 -6.12 -1.99
CA ILE A 89 -10.80 -6.02 -2.10
C ILE A 89 -10.35 -7.09 -3.08
N THR A 90 -9.79 -6.67 -4.20
CA THR A 90 -9.19 -7.56 -5.19
C THR A 90 -7.69 -7.36 -5.16
N THR A 91 -6.96 -8.47 -5.11
CA THR A 91 -5.50 -8.44 -5.01
C THR A 91 -4.86 -9.37 -5.99
N VAL A 92 -3.60 -9.09 -6.31
CA VAL A 92 -2.85 -9.74 -7.37
C VAL A 92 -1.87 -10.77 -6.81
N ALA A 93 -2.14 -12.06 -7.05
CA ALA A 93 -1.21 -13.16 -6.77
C ALA A 93 -0.31 -13.47 -7.96
N ALA A 94 0.97 -13.74 -7.69
CA ALA A 94 1.96 -14.09 -8.70
C ALA A 94 2.19 -15.60 -8.84
N ASP A 95 1.68 -16.44 -7.92
CA ASP A 95 1.93 -17.88 -7.91
C ASP A 95 0.97 -18.63 -6.94
N ASN A 96 1.06 -19.96 -6.93
CA ASN A 96 0.24 -20.80 -6.04
C ASN A 96 0.55 -20.57 -4.55
N SER A 97 1.79 -20.21 -4.20
CA SER A 97 2.16 -19.86 -2.81
C SER A 97 1.44 -18.58 -2.34
N SER A 98 1.23 -17.63 -3.26
CA SER A 98 0.41 -16.45 -3.02
C SER A 98 -1.06 -16.83 -2.77
N GLN A 99 -1.62 -17.86 -3.40
CA GLN A 99 -3.03 -18.23 -3.22
C GLN A 99 -3.36 -18.65 -1.78
N GLU A 100 -2.48 -19.41 -1.11
CA GLU A 100 -2.67 -19.80 0.30
C GLU A 100 -2.62 -18.57 1.21
N ARG A 101 -1.63 -17.69 0.99
CA ARG A 101 -1.48 -16.41 1.71
C ARG A 101 -2.72 -15.54 1.53
N LEU A 102 -3.21 -15.41 0.30
CA LEU A 102 -4.41 -14.63 0.00
C LEU A 102 -5.65 -15.22 0.69
N THR A 103 -5.77 -16.54 0.74
CA THR A 103 -6.87 -17.21 1.44
C THR A 103 -6.83 -16.92 2.95
N LYS A 104 -5.64 -16.96 3.57
CA LYS A 104 -5.47 -16.59 4.98
C LYS A 104 -5.83 -15.12 5.24
N ALA A 105 -5.36 -14.20 4.39
CA ALA A 105 -5.69 -12.79 4.48
C ALA A 105 -7.20 -12.53 4.31
N GLY A 106 -7.84 -13.17 3.34
CA GLY A 106 -9.29 -13.08 3.11
C GLY A 106 -10.10 -13.58 4.31
N ASN A 107 -9.69 -14.69 4.93
CA ASN A 107 -10.33 -15.22 6.14
C ASN A 107 -10.18 -14.27 7.33
N ALA A 108 -8.97 -13.72 7.54
CA ALA A 108 -8.70 -12.77 8.63
C ALA A 108 -9.54 -11.50 8.48
N LEU A 109 -9.58 -10.91 7.28
CA LEU A 109 -10.40 -9.73 6.99
C LEU A 109 -11.89 -10.01 7.12
N THR A 110 -12.35 -11.19 6.71
CA THR A 110 -13.75 -11.59 6.88
C THR A 110 -14.11 -11.73 8.36
N GLN A 111 -13.23 -12.27 9.19
CA GLN A 111 -13.44 -12.35 10.63
C GLN A 111 -13.46 -10.96 11.27
N GLU A 112 -12.55 -10.07 10.87
CA GLU A 112 -12.48 -8.72 11.41
C GLU A 112 -13.70 -7.87 11.01
N ALA A 113 -14.14 -7.98 9.77
CA ALA A 113 -15.40 -7.39 9.30
C ALA A 113 -16.60 -7.80 10.19
N LYS A 114 -16.69 -9.08 10.56
CA LYS A 114 -17.73 -9.57 11.47
C LYS A 114 -17.61 -8.94 12.86
N LYS A 115 -16.40 -8.82 13.41
CA LYS A 115 -16.19 -8.19 14.72
C LYS A 115 -16.60 -6.73 14.72
N VAL A 116 -16.16 -5.97 13.72
CA VAL A 116 -16.51 -4.55 13.57
C VAL A 116 -18.03 -4.38 13.43
N GLY A 117 -18.69 -5.24 12.64
CA GLY A 117 -20.16 -5.23 12.53
C GLY A 117 -20.90 -5.55 13.84
N ASN A 118 -20.31 -6.34 14.74
CA ASN A 118 -20.88 -6.62 16.06
C ASN A 118 -20.61 -5.51 17.09
N GLN A 119 -19.54 -4.72 16.91
CA GLN A 119 -19.14 -3.67 17.84
C GLN A 119 -20.02 -2.40 17.74
N TYR A 120 -20.65 -2.17 16.59
CA TYR A 120 -21.51 -1.02 16.34
C TYR A 120 -22.98 -1.43 16.07
N PRO A 121 -23.72 -1.95 17.08
CA PRO A 121 -25.14 -2.22 16.97
C PRO A 121 -26.00 -0.99 17.13
N GLU A 122 -26.61 -0.55 16.04
CA GLU A 122 -27.74 0.38 16.12
C GLU A 122 -29.09 -0.27 15.84
N GLU A 123 -30.08 0.27 16.56
CA GLU A 123 -31.45 -0.18 16.73
C GLU A 123 -32.24 -0.16 15.41
N GLY A 124 -32.82 -1.30 15.04
CA GLY A 124 -33.79 -1.37 13.95
C GLY A 124 -33.21 -1.81 12.60
N ASN A 125 -33.38 -3.09 12.28
CA ASN A 125 -33.48 -3.63 10.91
C ASN A 125 -32.37 -3.30 9.88
N THR A 126 -31.11 -3.18 10.32
CA THR A 126 -29.94 -3.09 9.42
C THR A 126 -28.96 -4.27 9.57
N TYR A 127 -29.27 -5.22 10.44
CA TYR A 127 -28.33 -6.26 10.87
C TYR A 127 -28.11 -7.42 9.88
N ILE A 128 -29.07 -7.68 8.98
CA ILE A 128 -28.94 -8.72 7.95
C ILE A 128 -28.15 -8.21 6.72
N SER A 129 -28.02 -6.90 6.51
CA SER A 129 -27.33 -6.33 5.35
C SER A 129 -25.82 -6.15 5.54
N ILE A 130 -25.34 -6.00 6.78
CA ILE A 130 -23.90 -5.85 7.10
C ILE A 130 -23.18 -7.21 7.06
N LEU A 131 -23.86 -8.29 7.47
CA LEU A 131 -23.28 -9.65 7.47
C LEU A 131 -23.40 -10.39 6.12
N HIS A 132 -24.30 -9.99 5.21
CA HIS A 132 -24.47 -10.64 3.89
C HIS A 132 -23.85 -9.90 2.68
N LYS A 133 -23.26 -8.72 2.86
CA LYS A 133 -22.77 -7.91 1.72
C LYS A 133 -21.32 -7.44 1.82
N MET A 134 -20.51 -7.97 2.74
CA MET A 134 -19.06 -7.93 2.55
C MET A 134 -18.61 -9.16 1.76
N LYS A 135 -18.10 -8.93 0.56
CA LYS A 135 -17.54 -9.96 -0.31
C LYS A 135 -16.08 -9.60 -0.59
N VAL A 136 -15.15 -10.25 0.12
CA VAL A 136 -13.74 -10.24 -0.26
C VAL A 136 -13.58 -11.30 -1.36
N GLU A 137 -13.60 -10.87 -2.62
CA GLU A 137 -13.36 -11.74 -3.77
C GLU A 137 -11.89 -11.68 -4.19
N LEU A 138 -11.20 -12.81 -4.03
CA LEU A 138 -9.87 -13.02 -4.56
C LEU A 138 -9.98 -13.44 -6.03
N ALA A 139 -9.69 -12.52 -6.96
CA ALA A 139 -9.68 -12.84 -8.39
C ALA A 139 -8.39 -13.63 -8.77
N PRO A 140 -8.46 -14.69 -9.60
CA PRO A 140 -7.28 -15.38 -10.11
C PRO A 140 -6.52 -14.49 -11.11
N VAL A 141 -5.23 -14.23 -10.86
CA VAL A 141 -4.48 -13.23 -11.63
C VAL A 141 -3.44 -13.85 -12.58
N LYS A 142 -3.79 -13.94 -13.86
CA LYS A 142 -2.81 -14.19 -14.94
C LYS A 142 -2.13 -12.92 -15.46
N GLN A 143 -2.53 -11.72 -15.00
CA GLN A 143 -2.33 -10.49 -15.78
C GLN A 143 -1.11 -9.63 -15.43
N MET A 144 -0.83 -9.38 -14.15
CA MET A 144 0.39 -8.67 -13.73
C MET A 144 1.67 -9.49 -13.95
N MET A 145 1.55 -10.82 -14.07
CA MET A 145 2.65 -11.66 -14.49
C MET A 145 3.27 -11.19 -15.81
N ILE A 146 2.53 -10.53 -16.71
CA ILE A 146 3.08 -10.10 -17.99
C ILE A 146 4.02 -8.89 -17.84
N ILE A 147 3.76 -8.03 -16.87
CA ILE A 147 4.59 -6.84 -16.59
C ILE A 147 5.80 -7.24 -15.74
N THR A 148 5.61 -8.09 -14.71
CA THR A 148 6.69 -8.52 -13.81
C THR A 148 7.53 -9.68 -14.37
N LYS A 149 6.97 -10.65 -15.13
CA LYS A 149 7.76 -11.71 -15.80
C LYS A 149 8.59 -11.19 -16.98
N LYS A 150 8.33 -9.98 -17.48
CA LYS A 150 9.26 -9.30 -18.40
C LYS A 150 10.62 -9.04 -17.73
N GLN A 151 10.68 -9.00 -16.40
CA GLN A 151 11.92 -8.95 -15.63
C GLN A 151 12.75 -10.25 -15.76
N ASP A 152 12.06 -11.40 -15.89
CA ASP A 152 12.61 -12.76 -15.91
C ASP A 152 12.50 -13.46 -17.27
N ARG A 153 12.90 -12.82 -18.39
CA ARG A 153 12.91 -13.52 -19.69
C ARG A 153 13.95 -14.67 -19.74
N ILE A 154 13.58 -15.82 -19.19
CA ILE A 154 13.82 -17.16 -19.74
C ILE A 154 12.54 -17.57 -20.48
N LYS A 155 12.69 -17.73 -21.80
CA LYS A 155 11.88 -18.46 -22.78
C LYS A 155 10.55 -19.07 -22.27
N SER A 156 9.43 -18.37 -22.46
CA SER A 156 8.14 -19.03 -22.73
C SER A 156 7.35 -18.26 -23.78
N ASN A 157 7.06 -18.94 -24.89
CA ASN A 157 6.17 -18.50 -25.96
C ASN A 157 4.72 -18.66 -25.51
N ASP A 158 4.24 -17.83 -24.58
CA ASP A 158 2.81 -17.78 -24.28
C ASP A 158 2.25 -16.40 -24.65
N SER A 159 1.68 -16.34 -25.85
CA SER A 159 1.14 -15.15 -26.50
C SER A 159 -0.29 -14.83 -26.06
N GLN A 160 -0.60 -14.98 -24.77
CA GLN A 160 -1.81 -14.42 -24.15
C GLN A 160 -1.44 -13.37 -23.12
N THR A 161 -0.94 -12.25 -23.62
CA THR A 161 -0.85 -11.03 -22.83
C THR A 161 -2.24 -10.42 -22.67
N GLY A 162 -3.02 -10.82 -21.67
CA GLY A 162 -4.29 -10.12 -21.44
C GLY A 162 -4.08 -8.63 -21.08
N GLU A 163 -5.16 -7.90 -20.93
CA GLU A 163 -5.13 -6.46 -20.71
C GLU A 163 -5.65 -6.16 -19.29
N LEU A 164 -5.02 -5.22 -18.57
CA LEU A 164 -5.54 -4.75 -17.27
C LEU A 164 -6.81 -3.96 -17.54
N THR A 165 -7.95 -4.60 -17.39
CA THR A 165 -9.28 -4.07 -17.72
C THR A 165 -10.20 -4.16 -16.52
N ARG A 166 -11.24 -3.32 -16.51
CA ARG A 166 -12.28 -3.34 -15.46
C ARG A 166 -12.96 -4.71 -15.38
N GLU A 167 -13.20 -5.34 -16.52
CA GLU A 167 -13.82 -6.66 -16.63
C GLU A 167 -12.93 -7.73 -15.99
N SER A 168 -11.62 -7.72 -16.28
CA SER A 168 -10.66 -8.66 -15.70
C SER A 168 -10.52 -8.55 -14.18
N LEU A 169 -10.78 -7.36 -13.63
CA LEU A 169 -10.76 -7.07 -12.20
C LEU A 169 -12.14 -7.28 -11.55
N GLY A 170 -13.17 -7.61 -12.33
CA GLY A 170 -14.54 -7.77 -11.85
C GLY A 170 -15.12 -6.48 -11.28
N CYS A 171 -14.81 -5.35 -11.91
CA CYS A 171 -15.32 -4.04 -11.50
C CYS A 171 -16.80 -3.86 -11.87
N GLU A 172 -17.59 -3.34 -10.94
CA GLU A 172 -19.00 -3.00 -11.15
C GLU A 172 -19.19 -1.51 -11.53
N PRO A 173 -20.18 -1.12 -12.36
CA PRO A 173 -20.39 0.28 -12.77
C PRO A 173 -20.84 1.24 -11.65
N ASP A 174 -21.32 0.71 -10.52
CA ASP A 174 -21.86 1.47 -9.39
C ASP A 174 -20.91 1.51 -8.18
N GLU A 175 -19.67 1.03 -8.32
CA GLU A 175 -18.66 1.07 -7.28
C GLU A 175 -17.65 2.22 -7.45
N SER A 176 -17.15 2.70 -6.32
CA SER A 176 -16.00 3.60 -6.24
C SER A 176 -14.70 2.78 -6.32
N LEU A 177 -14.07 2.80 -7.49
CA LEU A 177 -12.80 2.11 -7.73
C LEU A 177 -11.63 2.87 -7.09
N VAL A 178 -10.84 2.15 -6.28
CA VAL A 178 -9.66 2.63 -5.58
C VAL A 178 -8.48 1.75 -5.99
N LEU A 179 -7.35 2.33 -6.37
CA LEU A 179 -6.09 1.58 -6.50
C LEU A 179 -5.17 1.90 -5.31
N ASN A 180 -4.61 0.87 -4.69
CA ASN A 180 -3.66 1.02 -3.59
C ASN A 180 -2.28 0.49 -4.03
N PHE A 181 -1.30 1.40 -4.11
CA PHE A 181 0.11 1.06 -4.26
C PHE A 181 0.82 1.33 -2.93
N ALA A 182 0.90 0.32 -2.06
CA ALA A 182 1.65 0.42 -0.82
C ALA A 182 2.95 -0.38 -0.91
N PHE A 183 4.09 0.32 -0.87
CA PHE A 183 5.45 -0.21 -0.91
C PHE A 183 5.67 -1.21 -2.07
N LYS A 184 5.24 -0.84 -3.27
CA LYS A 184 5.19 -1.76 -4.42
C LYS A 184 5.92 -1.25 -5.63
N LEU A 185 5.76 0.03 -5.98
CA LEU A 185 6.24 0.55 -7.27
C LEU A 185 7.76 0.65 -7.31
N TYR A 186 8.41 0.86 -6.16
CA TYR A 186 9.88 0.88 -6.10
C TYR A 186 10.53 -0.42 -6.59
N ARG A 187 9.82 -1.55 -6.54
CA ARG A 187 10.31 -2.86 -7.04
C ARG A 187 10.04 -3.10 -8.51
N VAL A 188 9.15 -2.32 -9.12
CA VAL A 188 8.82 -2.45 -10.54
C VAL A 188 9.96 -1.83 -11.35
N ALA A 189 10.51 -2.57 -12.31
CA ALA A 189 11.54 -2.07 -13.20
C ALA A 189 11.09 -0.79 -13.91
N ASP A 190 12.03 0.13 -14.06
CA ASP A 190 11.84 1.40 -14.75
C ASP A 190 12.73 1.46 -16.01
N GLU A 191 12.81 2.64 -16.61
CA GLU A 191 13.66 2.92 -17.77
C GLU A 191 15.15 2.61 -17.56
N SER A 192 15.64 2.60 -16.32
CA SER A 192 17.04 2.26 -16.01
C SER A 192 17.35 0.76 -16.11
N VAL A 193 16.31 -0.08 -16.11
CA VAL A 193 16.41 -1.55 -16.15
C VAL A 193 15.89 -2.13 -17.45
N SER A 194 14.84 -1.54 -18.01
CA SER A 194 14.19 -2.00 -19.25
C SER A 194 13.65 -0.83 -20.06
N THR A 195 13.90 -0.86 -21.37
CA THR A 195 13.33 0.12 -22.32
C THR A 195 11.81 0.08 -22.37
N ASP A 196 11.19 -1.02 -21.95
CA ASP A 196 9.74 -1.15 -21.86
C ASP A 196 9.13 -0.35 -20.71
N ASN A 197 9.95 0.08 -19.73
CA ASN A 197 9.55 0.83 -18.54
C ASN A 197 8.21 0.34 -17.92
N PRO A 198 8.19 -0.88 -17.35
CA PRO A 198 6.96 -1.50 -16.85
C PRO A 198 6.31 -0.71 -15.71
N ARG A 199 7.09 0.09 -14.96
CA ARG A 199 6.58 0.99 -13.91
C ARG A 199 5.65 2.05 -14.48
N ASP A 200 6.10 2.79 -15.49
CA ASP A 200 5.29 3.86 -16.08
C ASP A 200 4.14 3.29 -16.95
N GLU A 201 4.34 2.14 -17.60
CA GLU A 201 3.27 1.40 -18.27
C GLU A 201 2.15 1.01 -17.29
N LEU A 202 2.49 0.51 -16.10
CA LEU A 202 1.51 0.17 -15.07
C LEU A 202 0.70 1.39 -14.63
N LEU A 203 1.36 2.53 -14.40
CA LEU A 203 0.68 3.79 -14.06
C LEU A 203 -0.32 4.21 -15.14
N ARG A 204 0.07 4.14 -16.42
CA ARG A 204 -0.83 4.45 -17.54
C ARG A 204 -2.02 3.49 -17.61
N ARG A 205 -1.81 2.19 -17.40
CA ARG A 205 -2.90 1.21 -17.36
C ARG A 205 -3.86 1.49 -16.22
N VAL A 206 -3.34 1.79 -15.03
CA VAL A 206 -4.15 2.17 -13.88
C VAL A 206 -4.94 3.45 -14.16
N LYS A 207 -4.35 4.45 -14.84
CA LYS A 207 -5.10 5.65 -15.26
C LYS A 207 -6.25 5.28 -16.19
N GLY A 208 -6.03 4.35 -17.12
CA GLY A 208 -7.04 3.84 -18.05
C GLY A 208 -8.25 3.16 -17.38
N LEU A 209 -8.11 2.67 -16.14
CA LEU A 209 -9.23 2.10 -15.37
C LEU A 209 -10.23 3.17 -14.88
N GLY A 210 -9.86 4.45 -14.94
CA GLY A 210 -10.67 5.56 -14.45
C GLY A 210 -11.02 5.43 -12.96
N PRO A 211 -10.02 5.30 -12.06
CA PRO A 211 -10.28 5.18 -10.64
C PRO A 211 -10.76 6.50 -10.02
N ARG A 212 -11.49 6.38 -8.91
CA ARG A 212 -11.88 7.53 -8.09
C ARG A 212 -10.68 8.12 -7.36
N VAL A 213 -9.80 7.25 -6.86
CA VAL A 213 -8.54 7.66 -6.23
C VAL A 213 -7.47 6.57 -6.41
N VAL A 214 -6.23 6.99 -6.59
CA VAL A 214 -5.03 6.14 -6.47
C VAL A 214 -4.27 6.57 -5.23
N ILE A 215 -3.95 5.60 -4.38
CA ILE A 215 -3.14 5.79 -3.19
C ILE A 215 -1.73 5.31 -3.48
N LEU A 216 -0.74 6.13 -3.11
CA LEU A 216 0.66 5.81 -3.21
C LEU A 216 1.31 5.94 -1.83
N VAL A 217 1.85 4.85 -1.31
CA VAL A 217 2.67 4.81 -0.10
C VAL A 217 4.03 4.25 -0.46
N GLU A 218 5.10 5.03 -0.29
CA GLU A 218 6.45 4.64 -0.68
C GLU A 218 7.50 5.06 0.36
N GLN A 219 8.67 4.43 0.27
CA GLN A 219 9.85 4.78 1.06
C GLN A 219 10.49 6.06 0.50
N GLU A 220 10.88 7.00 1.38
CA GLU A 220 11.52 8.25 0.97
C GLU A 220 13.05 8.11 0.94
N MET A 221 13.60 7.71 -0.22
CA MET A 221 15.05 7.50 -0.34
C MET A 221 15.54 7.66 -1.78
N ASN A 222 16.67 8.36 -2.00
CA ASN A 222 17.22 8.60 -3.34
C ASN A 222 18.21 7.50 -3.79
N THR A 223 17.73 6.28 -4.04
CA THR A 223 18.63 5.16 -4.43
C THR A 223 18.48 4.66 -5.86
N ASN A 224 17.38 4.95 -6.56
CA ASN A 224 17.14 4.30 -7.85
C ASN A 224 18.20 4.61 -8.93
N MET A 225 18.41 5.89 -9.25
CA MET A 225 19.34 6.35 -10.29
C MET A 225 20.57 7.09 -9.73
N ALA A 226 20.78 7.03 -8.41
CA ALA A 226 21.89 7.72 -7.78
C ALA A 226 23.23 6.98 -7.98
N PRO A 227 24.37 7.70 -8.09
CA PRO A 227 25.70 7.10 -8.09
C PRO A 227 25.96 6.25 -6.84
N PHE A 228 26.87 5.27 -6.94
CA PHE A 228 27.16 4.31 -5.86
C PHE A 228 27.37 4.97 -4.49
N MET A 229 28.25 5.97 -4.40
CA MET A 229 28.54 6.63 -3.12
C MET A 229 27.32 7.34 -2.52
N VAL A 230 26.48 7.95 -3.35
CA VAL A 230 25.23 8.57 -2.90
C VAL A 230 24.29 7.51 -2.35
N ARG A 231 24.15 6.36 -3.05
CA ARG A 231 23.31 5.26 -2.56
C ARG A 231 23.81 4.74 -1.22
N VAL A 232 25.12 4.61 -1.01
CA VAL A 232 25.68 4.16 0.28
C VAL A 232 25.28 5.13 1.40
N THR A 233 25.49 6.43 1.21
CA THR A 233 25.13 7.44 2.21
C THR A 233 23.62 7.47 2.50
N GLU A 234 22.80 7.50 1.47
CA GLU A 234 21.32 7.49 1.58
C GLU A 234 20.83 6.25 2.33
N THR A 235 21.32 5.08 1.92
CA THR A 235 20.94 3.78 2.49
C THR A 235 21.36 3.68 3.94
N CYS A 236 22.60 4.04 4.29
CA CYS A 236 23.07 4.01 5.67
C CYS A 236 22.27 4.95 6.58
N SER A 237 21.96 6.16 6.10
CA SER A 237 21.13 7.11 6.86
C SER A 237 19.71 6.58 7.07
N TYR A 238 19.07 6.11 5.99
CA TYR A 238 17.68 5.65 6.00
C TYR A 238 17.49 4.39 6.86
N TYR A 239 18.29 3.35 6.62
CA TYR A 239 18.15 2.11 7.38
C TYR A 239 18.68 2.25 8.81
N GLY A 240 19.72 3.07 9.04
CA GLY A 240 20.16 3.41 10.40
C GLY A 240 19.05 4.03 11.24
N ALA A 241 18.33 5.01 10.68
CA ALA A 241 17.17 5.60 11.33
C ALA A 241 16.05 4.57 11.59
N LEU A 242 15.85 3.59 10.71
CA LEU A 242 14.90 2.50 10.95
C LEU A 242 15.35 1.60 12.11
N PHE A 243 16.62 1.20 12.18
CA PHE A 243 17.16 0.43 13.30
C PHE A 243 16.97 1.18 14.63
N ASP A 244 17.34 2.46 14.69
CA ASP A 244 17.14 3.31 15.87
C ASP A 244 15.65 3.39 16.26
N SER A 245 14.77 3.55 15.27
CA SER A 245 13.32 3.60 15.49
C SER A 245 12.77 2.31 16.10
N PHE A 246 13.31 1.17 15.70
CA PHE A 246 12.89 -0.12 16.21
C PHE A 246 13.36 -0.36 17.63
N GLU A 247 14.64 -0.08 17.91
CA GLU A 247 15.20 -0.20 19.25
C GLU A 247 14.42 0.66 20.26
N ALA A 248 13.99 1.85 19.84
CA ALA A 248 13.27 2.78 20.69
C ALA A 248 11.76 2.47 20.86
N THR A 249 11.12 1.79 19.90
CA THR A 249 9.64 1.63 19.89
C THR A 249 9.16 0.20 20.14
N MET A 250 10.00 -0.81 19.99
CA MET A 250 9.60 -2.21 20.19
C MET A 250 9.83 -2.69 21.63
N SER A 251 8.89 -3.51 22.13
CA SER A 251 9.16 -4.35 23.30
C SER A 251 10.27 -5.35 22.99
N ARG A 252 11.11 -5.69 23.97
CA ARG A 252 12.25 -6.62 23.85
C ARG A 252 11.85 -8.08 23.56
N ASP A 253 11.19 -8.32 22.42
CA ASP A 253 11.00 -9.64 21.82
C ASP A 253 12.12 -9.87 20.82
N ASN A 254 13.17 -10.53 21.29
CA ASN A 254 14.41 -10.72 20.55
C ASN A 254 14.20 -11.47 19.22
N SER A 255 13.21 -12.37 19.12
CA SER A 255 13.02 -13.17 17.90
C SER A 255 12.45 -12.34 16.76
N LYS A 256 11.43 -11.51 17.03
CA LYS A 256 10.86 -10.63 16.01
C LYS A 256 11.84 -9.53 15.61
N GLN A 257 12.59 -9.00 16.58
CA GLN A 257 13.63 -8.01 16.32
C GLN A 257 14.67 -8.56 15.35
N VAL A 258 15.24 -9.74 15.62
CA VAL A 258 16.24 -10.37 14.72
C VAL A 258 15.70 -10.55 13.30
N ASN A 259 14.45 -11.01 13.14
CA ASN A 259 13.86 -11.17 11.80
C ASN A 259 13.72 -9.82 11.06
N ILE A 260 13.30 -8.77 11.75
CA ILE A 260 13.24 -7.42 11.16
C ILE A 260 14.63 -6.94 10.76
N GLU A 261 15.62 -7.11 11.63
CA GLU A 261 17.01 -6.71 11.37
C GLU A 261 17.60 -7.45 10.16
N VAL A 262 17.30 -8.74 10.00
CA VAL A 262 17.64 -9.52 8.79
C VAL A 262 16.97 -8.93 7.56
N GLY A 263 15.68 -8.59 7.62
CA GLY A 263 14.96 -7.96 6.52
C GLY A 263 15.55 -6.60 6.12
N LEU A 264 15.86 -5.74 7.10
CA LEU A 264 16.51 -4.44 6.88
C LEU A 264 17.89 -4.61 6.26
N SER A 265 18.70 -5.53 6.79
CA SER A 265 20.04 -5.83 6.29
C SER A 265 20.02 -6.30 4.84
N TRP A 266 19.02 -7.12 4.48
CA TRP A 266 18.82 -7.54 3.10
C TRP A 266 18.47 -6.37 2.18
N LYS A 267 17.52 -5.50 2.59
CA LYS A 267 17.11 -4.35 1.76
C LYS A 267 18.27 -3.36 1.58
N LEU A 268 19.04 -3.13 2.65
CA LEU A 268 20.28 -2.35 2.62
C LEU A 268 21.28 -2.94 1.62
N ALA A 269 21.59 -4.24 1.76
CA ALA A 269 22.55 -4.92 0.91
C ALA A 269 22.12 -4.89 -0.56
N ASN A 270 20.85 -5.12 -0.87
CA ASN A 270 20.36 -5.05 -2.24
C ASN A 270 20.49 -3.63 -2.84
N SER A 271 20.25 -2.58 -2.04
CA SER A 271 20.33 -1.18 -2.48
C SER A 271 21.76 -0.77 -2.90
N VAL A 272 22.79 -1.32 -2.24
CA VAL A 272 24.19 -0.91 -2.43
C VAL A 272 25.04 -1.92 -3.19
N ALA A 273 24.86 -3.23 -2.95
CA ALA A 273 25.73 -4.28 -3.45
C ALA A 273 25.23 -4.92 -4.76
N CYS A 274 23.99 -4.66 -5.16
CA CYS A 274 23.43 -5.15 -6.42
C CYS A 274 23.35 -4.06 -7.48
N GLU A 275 23.39 -4.47 -8.75
CA GLU A 275 23.26 -3.60 -9.92
C GLU A 275 22.34 -4.23 -10.98
N GLY A 276 22.00 -3.47 -12.02
CA GLY A 276 21.20 -3.98 -13.14
C GLY A 276 19.86 -4.58 -12.67
N ARG A 277 19.54 -5.78 -13.14
CA ARG A 277 18.28 -6.46 -12.79
C ARG A 277 18.27 -7.05 -11.38
N ASP A 278 19.45 -7.33 -10.83
CA ASP A 278 19.58 -7.93 -9.49
C ASP A 278 19.30 -6.90 -8.38
N ARG A 279 19.43 -5.60 -8.67
CA ARG A 279 18.98 -4.53 -7.77
C ARG A 279 17.48 -4.31 -7.91
N VAL A 280 16.74 -4.66 -6.87
CA VAL A 280 15.27 -4.53 -6.79
C VAL A 280 14.83 -3.43 -5.82
N GLU A 281 15.66 -3.04 -4.86
CA GLU A 281 15.40 -1.97 -3.89
C GLU A 281 15.68 -0.58 -4.50
N ARG A 282 14.82 -0.19 -5.45
CA ARG A 282 14.97 1.02 -6.27
C ARG A 282 14.03 2.14 -5.81
N CYS A 283 14.29 2.64 -4.61
CA CYS A 283 13.51 3.72 -4.01
C CYS A 283 13.73 5.06 -4.72
N GLU A 284 12.70 5.88 -4.72
CA GLU A 284 12.74 7.26 -5.23
C GLU A 284 12.19 8.21 -4.18
N VAL A 285 12.71 9.42 -4.17
CA VAL A 285 12.17 10.54 -3.37
C VAL A 285 10.79 10.96 -3.89
N PHE A 286 9.96 11.51 -3.03
CA PHE A 286 8.56 11.85 -3.34
C PHE A 286 8.43 12.75 -4.56
N GLY A 287 9.32 13.73 -4.74
CA GLY A 287 9.32 14.60 -5.92
C GLY A 287 9.44 13.85 -7.26
N LYS A 288 10.15 12.71 -7.30
CA LYS A 288 10.23 11.85 -8.50
C LYS A 288 8.94 11.07 -8.70
N TRP A 289 8.33 10.56 -7.63
CA TRP A 289 7.01 9.95 -7.70
C TRP A 289 5.96 10.95 -8.20
N GLN A 290 6.00 12.20 -7.75
CA GLN A 290 5.11 13.25 -8.25
C GLN A 290 5.28 13.48 -9.75
N ALA A 291 6.52 13.51 -10.25
CA ALA A 291 6.79 13.63 -11.68
C ALA A 291 6.23 12.42 -12.48
N ARG A 292 6.47 11.19 -12.02
CA ARG A 292 5.95 9.98 -12.68
C ARG A 292 4.42 9.95 -12.71
N MET A 293 3.78 10.25 -11.58
CA MET A 293 2.32 10.34 -11.49
C MET A 293 1.76 11.42 -12.42
N GLY A 294 2.36 12.60 -12.46
CA GLY A 294 1.99 13.68 -13.37
C GLY A 294 2.15 13.33 -14.85
N MET A 295 3.25 12.65 -15.22
CA MET A 295 3.47 12.15 -16.59
C MET A 295 2.41 11.12 -17.01
N ALA A 296 1.94 10.29 -16.06
CA ALA A 296 0.82 9.38 -16.26
C ALA A 296 -0.56 10.06 -16.19
N ARG A 297 -0.61 11.41 -16.15
CA ARG A 297 -1.83 12.24 -16.10
C ARG A 297 -2.65 12.09 -14.81
N PHE A 298 -1.99 11.75 -13.71
CA PHE A 298 -2.60 11.87 -12.39
C PHE A 298 -2.41 13.27 -11.81
N GLU A 299 -3.43 13.73 -11.10
CA GLU A 299 -3.38 14.99 -10.35
C GLU A 299 -3.28 14.68 -8.86
N LEU A 300 -2.36 15.36 -8.17
CA LEU A 300 -2.19 15.19 -6.72
C LEU A 300 -3.41 15.78 -5.99
N LYS A 301 -3.99 14.99 -5.09
CA LYS A 301 -5.02 15.44 -4.16
C LYS A 301 -4.39 15.57 -2.78
N SER A 302 -4.25 16.81 -2.30
CA SER A 302 -3.80 17.07 -0.93
C SER A 302 -4.72 16.40 0.08
N LEU A 303 -4.13 15.67 1.02
CA LEU A 303 -4.86 15.05 2.13
C LEU A 303 -5.38 16.14 3.08
N SER A 304 -6.59 15.97 3.61
CA SER A 304 -7.17 17.00 4.49
C SER A 304 -6.44 17.12 5.83
N GLN A 305 -6.61 18.28 6.47
CA GLN A 305 -6.15 18.52 7.84
C GLN A 305 -6.70 17.46 8.82
N ASN A 306 -7.90 16.94 8.58
CA ASN A 306 -8.48 15.91 9.44
C ASN A 306 -7.69 14.59 9.40
N VAL A 307 -7.20 14.19 8.23
CA VAL A 307 -6.31 13.02 8.08
C VAL A 307 -5.05 13.24 8.92
N PHE A 308 -4.46 14.42 8.80
CA PHE A 308 -3.23 14.77 9.50
C PHE A 308 -3.39 14.81 11.03
N GLU A 309 -4.44 15.46 11.53
CA GLU A 309 -4.73 15.52 12.97
C GLU A 309 -5.06 14.15 13.54
N THR A 310 -5.76 13.29 12.79
CA THR A 310 -6.01 11.90 13.20
C THR A 310 -4.70 11.12 13.38
N LEU A 311 -3.75 11.28 12.45
CA LEU A 311 -2.44 10.62 12.54
C LEU A 311 -1.60 11.17 13.69
N LYS A 312 -1.60 12.48 13.91
CA LYS A 312 -0.95 13.12 15.06
C LYS A 312 -1.54 12.64 16.39
N ALA A 313 -2.87 12.56 16.49
CA ALA A 313 -3.55 12.04 17.67
C ALA A 313 -3.13 10.59 17.94
N LYS A 314 -3.10 9.74 16.90
CA LYS A 314 -2.62 8.37 17.03
C LYS A 314 -1.16 8.31 17.49
N LEU A 315 -0.31 9.15 16.88
CA LEU A 315 1.10 9.24 17.24
C LEU A 315 1.26 9.62 18.72
N SER A 316 0.51 10.62 19.20
CA SER A 316 0.53 11.05 20.61
C SER A 316 0.08 9.96 21.59
N ALA A 317 -0.89 9.13 21.19
CA ALA A 317 -1.36 8.01 22.01
C ALA A 317 -0.32 6.89 22.14
N VAL A 318 0.53 6.71 21.13
CA VAL A 318 1.65 5.76 21.12
C VAL A 318 2.88 6.35 21.82
N ASN A 319 3.13 7.66 21.68
CA ASN A 319 4.28 8.39 22.21
C ASN A 319 4.05 8.93 23.63
N ARG A 320 3.94 8.04 24.63
CA ARG A 320 3.94 8.47 26.05
C ARG A 320 5.28 9.06 26.51
N VAL A 321 6.35 8.76 25.77
CA VAL A 321 7.71 9.32 25.91
C VAL A 321 8.11 9.79 24.51
N ASN A 322 8.76 10.94 24.39
CA ASN A 322 9.13 11.52 23.09
C ASN A 322 10.08 10.58 22.33
N THR A 323 9.54 9.81 21.37
CA THR A 323 10.28 8.75 20.67
C THR A 323 11.13 9.28 19.52
N GLY A 324 10.82 10.45 18.95
CA GLY A 324 11.45 10.94 17.71
C GLY A 324 10.65 10.67 16.44
N LEU A 325 9.52 9.96 16.51
CA LEU A 325 8.56 9.84 15.41
C LEU A 325 7.89 11.18 15.10
N THR A 326 7.71 11.47 13.81
CA THR A 326 7.07 12.69 13.32
C THR A 326 6.06 12.39 12.21
N VAL A 327 5.02 13.21 12.13
CA VAL A 327 4.06 13.23 11.01
C VAL A 327 3.99 14.67 10.53
N THR A 328 4.34 14.90 9.27
CA THR A 328 4.38 16.23 8.63
C THR A 328 3.59 16.23 7.33
N ASP A 329 2.97 17.35 6.99
CA ASP A 329 2.43 17.59 5.66
C ASP A 329 3.55 18.19 4.81
N GLN A 330 3.86 17.55 3.68
CA GLN A 330 4.83 18.07 2.72
C GLN A 330 4.32 17.87 1.30
N ASN A 331 4.22 18.98 0.55
CA ASN A 331 3.85 19.00 -0.86
C ASN A 331 2.57 18.22 -1.18
N GLY A 332 1.56 18.26 -0.30
CA GLY A 332 0.26 17.59 -0.48
C GLY A 332 0.24 16.10 -0.13
N GLY A 333 1.38 15.55 0.32
CA GLY A 333 1.47 14.21 0.91
C GLY A 333 1.67 14.26 2.42
N VAL A 334 1.41 13.14 3.10
CA VAL A 334 1.74 12.96 4.51
C VAL A 334 3.07 12.21 4.61
N CYS A 335 4.05 12.84 5.25
CA CYS A 335 5.38 12.32 5.50
C CYS A 335 5.51 11.85 6.95
N ILE A 336 5.89 10.58 7.12
CA ILE A 336 6.19 9.97 8.42
C ILE A 336 7.69 9.86 8.55
N GLY A 337 8.25 10.39 9.64
CA GLY A 337 9.69 10.45 9.84
C GLY A 337 10.15 10.01 11.22
N TRP A 338 11.46 9.80 11.34
CA TRP A 338 12.18 9.47 12.57
C TRP A 338 13.35 10.42 12.76
N MET A 339 13.42 11.11 13.91
CA MET A 339 14.48 12.07 14.25
C MET A 339 14.75 13.11 13.14
N GLY A 340 13.68 13.57 12.48
CA GLY A 340 13.74 14.55 11.40
C GLY A 340 13.99 13.97 10.00
N LEU A 341 14.33 12.69 9.88
CA LEU A 341 14.44 12.02 8.58
C LEU A 341 13.08 11.45 8.15
N THR A 342 12.59 11.81 6.98
CA THR A 342 11.38 11.20 6.41
C THR A 342 11.67 9.77 5.98
N ILE A 343 10.82 8.84 6.42
CA ILE A 343 10.95 7.41 6.15
C ILE A 343 9.89 6.97 5.13
N THR A 344 8.65 7.37 5.35
CA THR A 344 7.49 6.96 4.53
C THR A 344 6.75 8.19 4.05
N VAL A 345 6.30 8.17 2.80
CA VAL A 345 5.35 9.16 2.28
C VAL A 345 4.08 8.46 1.82
N ALA A 346 2.92 9.01 2.19
CA ALA A 346 1.61 8.61 1.72
C ALA A 346 0.94 9.77 0.96
N SER A 347 0.37 9.49 -0.21
CA SER A 347 -0.26 10.51 -1.08
C SER A 347 -1.46 9.94 -1.84
N ALA A 348 -2.38 10.82 -2.23
CA ALA A 348 -3.60 10.47 -2.98
C ALA A 348 -3.65 11.20 -4.32
N TRP A 349 -4.20 10.54 -5.34
CA TRP A 349 -4.13 10.99 -6.73
C TRP A 349 -5.44 10.72 -7.48
N ARG A 350 -5.79 11.53 -8.48
CA ARG A 350 -6.99 11.39 -9.32
C ARG A 350 -6.67 11.27 -10.81
#